data_AF-F8IH23-F1
#
_entry.id   AF-F8IH23-F1
#
_cell.length_a   1.000
_cell.length_b   1.000
_cell.length_c   1.000
_cell.angle_alpha   90.00
_cell.angle_beta   90.00
_cell.angle_gamma   90.00
#
_symmetry.space_group_name_H-M   'P 1'
#
loop_
_entity.id
_entity.type
_entity.pdbx_description
1 polymer ?
#
loop_
_entity_poly.entity_id
_entity_poly.type
_entity_poly.pdbx_seq_one_letter_code
_entity_poly.pdbx_strand_id
1 'polypeptide(L)'
;MKRILMFSASGGVGRTTTTYAIARMLANWGRRVLVIDVDLDSPGSTTAFVEPDKLPRYGVVDWLVDQPAEIEMDMVASPAWTAKLPGKIDVVPAYGHKTQDYLTKLMRVHANEAWADRFADLASRLEAAICPDVTLIDGPSGLWGASLVPSLDATVWMF
;
A
#
# COMPACT_ATOMS: atom_id res chain seq x y z
N MET A 1 -2.62 -2.40 16.88
CA MET A 1 -3.15 -1.87 15.60
C MET A 1 -3.46 -3.04 14.69
N LYS A 2 -4.45 -2.98 13.78
CA LYS A 2 -4.83 -4.15 12.95
C LYS A 2 -4.30 -4.01 11.53
N ARG A 3 -3.49 -4.97 11.10
CA ARG A 3 -2.98 -5.08 9.73
C ARG A 3 -3.64 -6.27 9.02
N ILE A 4 -4.16 -6.04 7.82
CA ILE A 4 -4.78 -7.06 6.99
C ILE A 4 -4.01 -7.13 5.67
N LEU A 5 -3.36 -8.26 5.41
CA LEU A 5 -2.75 -8.54 4.12
C LEU A 5 -3.77 -9.21 3.21
N MET A 6 -4.04 -8.58 2.09
CA MET A 6 -4.87 -9.13 1.03
C MET A 6 -3.94 -9.96 0.14
N PHE A 7 -4.18 -11.27 0.04
CA PHE A 7 -3.27 -12.20 -0.64
C PHE A 7 -4.01 -13.16 -1.56
N SER A 8 -3.40 -13.51 -2.69
CA SER A 8 -3.91 -14.52 -3.62
C SER A 8 -2.74 -15.23 -4.29
N ALA A 9 -2.89 -16.53 -4.54
CA ALA A 9 -1.95 -17.28 -5.37
C ALA A 9 -1.98 -16.81 -6.83
N SER A 10 -3.13 -16.29 -7.29
CA SER A 10 -3.39 -15.89 -8.69
C SER A 10 -3.64 -14.39 -8.82
N GLY A 11 -3.18 -13.80 -9.92
CA GLY A 11 -3.54 -12.43 -10.30
C GLY A 11 -4.98 -12.32 -10.79
N GLY A 12 -5.57 -11.12 -10.69
CA GLY A 12 -6.87 -10.81 -11.30
C GLY A 12 -8.11 -11.34 -10.56
N VAL A 13 -7.98 -11.81 -9.32
CA VAL A 13 -9.10 -12.36 -8.52
C VAL A 13 -9.98 -11.29 -7.83
N GLY A 14 -9.73 -10.01 -8.09
CA GLY A 14 -10.46 -8.90 -7.46
C GLY A 14 -9.93 -8.48 -6.09
N ARG A 15 -8.67 -8.79 -5.77
CA ARG A 15 -8.01 -8.41 -4.51
C ARG A 15 -8.03 -6.89 -4.27
N THR A 16 -7.53 -6.10 -5.21
CA THR A 16 -7.52 -4.64 -5.13
C THR A 16 -8.92 -4.06 -4.98
N THR A 17 -9.88 -4.52 -5.80
CA THR A 17 -11.28 -4.08 -5.72
C THR A 17 -11.88 -4.36 -4.34
N THR A 18 -11.63 -5.55 -3.80
CA THR A 18 -12.10 -5.94 -2.46
C THR A 18 -11.45 -5.08 -1.38
N THR A 19 -10.15 -4.80 -1.49
CA THR A 19 -9.40 -3.92 -0.59
C THR A 19 -10.06 -2.56 -0.47
N TYR A 20 -10.39 -1.94 -1.61
CA TYR A 20 -11.08 -0.65 -1.63
C TYR A 20 -12.52 -0.70 -1.13
N ALA A 21 -13.26 -1.75 -1.46
CA ALA A 21 -14.62 -1.94 -0.95
C ALA A 21 -14.62 -2.01 0.58
N ILE A 22 -13.67 -2.75 1.17
CA ILE A 22 -13.50 -2.83 2.63
C ILE A 22 -13.07 -1.48 3.20
N ALA A 23 -12.10 -0.80 2.58
CA ALA A 23 -11.63 0.52 3.03
C ALA A 23 -12.79 1.51 3.11
N ARG A 24 -13.62 1.56 2.05
CA ARG A 24 -14.81 2.41 2.00
C ARG A 24 -15.84 2.02 3.05
N MET A 25 -16.11 0.73 3.24
CA MET A 25 -17.03 0.25 4.28
C MET A 25 -16.57 0.68 5.68
N LEU A 26 -15.30 0.46 6.01
CA LEU A 26 -14.70 0.82 7.30
C LEU A 26 -14.72 2.34 7.52
N ALA A 27 -14.37 3.13 6.51
CA ALA A 27 -14.46 4.58 6.59
C ALA A 27 -15.90 5.07 6.73
N ASN A 28 -16.88 4.40 6.12
CA ASN A 28 -18.30 4.69 6.33
C ASN A 28 -18.75 4.41 7.78
N TRP A 29 -18.06 3.52 8.50
CA TRP A 29 -18.25 3.29 9.93
C TRP A 29 -17.39 4.20 10.82
N GLY A 30 -16.82 5.29 10.28
CA GLY A 30 -16.05 6.25 11.05
C GLY A 30 -14.61 5.84 11.37
N ARG A 31 -14.08 4.81 10.69
CA ARG A 31 -12.69 4.34 10.92
C ARG A 31 -11.70 5.11 10.06
N ARG A 32 -10.50 5.32 10.58
CA ARG A 32 -9.33 5.78 9.83
C ARG A 32 -8.64 4.58 9.21
N VAL A 33 -8.60 4.51 7.90
CA VAL A 33 -8.05 3.38 7.13
C VAL A 33 -6.82 3.84 6.38
N LEU A 34 -5.74 3.08 6.48
CA LEU A 34 -4.58 3.20 5.62
C LEU A 34 -4.60 2.06 4.61
N VAL A 35 -4.52 2.37 3.32
CA VAL A 35 -4.36 1.40 2.23
C VAL A 35 -2.95 1.52 1.70
N ILE A 36 -2.20 0.42 1.63
CA ILE A 36 -0.84 0.38 1.08
C ILE A 36 -0.81 -0.54 -0.14
N ASP A 37 -0.42 0.01 -1.28
CA ASP A 37 -0.24 -0.69 -2.55
C ASP A 37 1.17 -1.29 -2.64
N VAL A 38 1.30 -2.59 -2.40
CA VAL A 38 2.58 -3.30 -2.52
C VAL A 38 2.57 -4.32 -3.67
N ASP A 39 1.54 -4.29 -4.52
CA ASP A 39 1.53 -4.98 -5.81
C ASP A 39 2.35 -4.17 -6.85
N LEU A 40 3.68 -4.19 -6.68
CA LEU A 40 4.61 -3.42 -7.52
C LEU A 40 4.74 -3.97 -8.95
N ASP A 41 4.27 -5.20 -9.21
CA ASP A 41 4.30 -5.83 -10.52
C ASP A 41 3.15 -5.39 -11.42
N SER A 42 2.05 -4.92 -10.81
CA SER A 42 0.89 -4.35 -11.50
C SER A 42 0.59 -2.92 -10.98
N PRO A 43 1.55 -1.98 -11.12
CA PRO A 43 1.37 -0.62 -10.63
C PRO A 43 0.22 0.04 -11.37
N GLY A 44 -0.62 0.78 -10.66
CA GLY A 44 -1.81 1.37 -11.28
C GLY A 44 -3.10 0.98 -10.57
N SER A 45 -3.12 -0.24 -10.02
CA SER A 45 -4.32 -0.89 -9.52
C SER A 45 -4.94 -0.11 -8.36
N THR A 46 -4.11 0.32 -7.41
CA THR A 46 -4.54 1.11 -6.26
C THR A 46 -4.55 2.61 -6.56
N THR A 47 -3.69 3.10 -7.46
CA THR A 47 -3.70 4.51 -7.90
C THR A 47 -4.97 4.90 -8.67
N ALA A 48 -5.70 3.95 -9.26
CA ALA A 48 -6.97 4.22 -9.95
C ALA A 48 -8.04 4.85 -9.03
N PHE A 49 -7.86 4.76 -7.71
CA PHE A 49 -8.75 5.33 -6.70
C PHE A 49 -8.23 6.65 -6.11
N VAL A 50 -7.06 7.13 -6.57
CA VAL A 50 -6.47 8.42 -6.23
C VAL A 50 -6.56 9.30 -7.47
N GLU A 51 -7.03 10.54 -7.32
CA GLU A 51 -7.05 11.47 -8.46
C GLU A 51 -5.62 11.75 -8.97
N PRO A 52 -5.35 11.83 -10.28
CA PRO A 52 -3.99 11.99 -10.80
C PRO A 52 -3.23 13.21 -10.24
N ASP A 53 -3.94 14.32 -9.99
CA ASP A 53 -3.40 15.54 -9.38
C ASP A 53 -3.17 15.44 -7.87
N LYS A 54 -3.64 14.34 -7.25
CA LYS A 54 -3.48 14.01 -5.83
C LYS A 54 -2.47 12.91 -5.59
N LEU A 55 -1.81 12.40 -6.64
CA LEU A 55 -0.72 11.44 -6.47
C LEU A 55 0.39 12.05 -5.60
N PRO A 56 0.88 11.33 -4.60
CA PRO A 56 1.94 11.81 -3.73
C PRO A 56 3.26 11.89 -4.51
N ARG A 57 4.30 12.48 -3.93
CA ARG A 57 5.58 12.65 -4.62
C ARG A 57 6.26 11.30 -4.86
N TYR A 58 6.17 10.41 -3.88
CA TYR A 58 6.83 9.11 -3.87
C TYR A 58 5.82 8.00 -3.56
N GLY A 59 6.16 6.76 -3.89
CA GLY A 59 5.39 5.57 -3.54
C GLY A 59 6.26 4.50 -2.88
N VAL A 60 5.65 3.35 -2.60
CA VAL A 60 6.32 2.21 -1.94
C VAL A 60 7.63 1.84 -2.63
N VAL A 61 7.65 1.83 -3.97
CA VAL A 61 8.86 1.47 -4.75
C VAL A 61 10.03 2.43 -4.49
N ASP A 62 9.75 3.73 -4.30
CA ASP A 62 10.78 4.75 -4.09
C ASP A 62 11.43 4.56 -2.73
N TRP A 63 10.63 4.33 -1.69
CA TRP A 63 11.14 4.09 -0.34
C TRP A 63 11.93 2.78 -0.27
N LEU A 64 11.43 1.72 -0.92
CA LEU A 64 12.13 0.44 -0.96
C LEU A 64 13.46 0.50 -1.71
N VAL A 65 13.72 1.47 -2.59
CA VAL A 65 15.01 1.57 -3.28
C VAL A 65 15.90 2.66 -2.72
N ASP A 66 15.37 3.86 -2.47
CA ASP A 66 16.16 5.06 -2.19
C ASP A 66 16.21 5.44 -0.70
N GLN A 67 15.34 4.85 0.15
CA GLN A 67 15.20 5.16 1.59
C GLN A 67 15.38 6.64 1.98
N PRO A 68 14.62 7.59 1.42
CA PRO A 68 14.77 8.97 1.82
C PRO A 68 14.28 9.14 3.27
N ALA A 69 15.07 9.81 4.12
CA ALA A 69 14.84 9.87 5.57
C ALA A 69 13.58 10.63 6.02
N GLU A 70 12.84 11.26 5.11
CA GLU A 70 11.72 12.16 5.43
C GLU A 70 10.58 12.12 4.38
N ILE A 71 10.25 10.96 3.80
CA ILE A 71 9.22 10.89 2.73
C ILE A 71 7.91 10.22 3.12
N GLU A 72 7.74 9.70 4.33
CA GLU A 72 6.53 8.96 4.71
C GLU A 72 5.26 9.79 4.47
N MET A 73 5.27 11.09 4.80
CA MET A 73 4.14 11.99 4.50
C MET A 73 4.07 12.40 3.02
N ASP A 74 5.20 12.45 2.33
CA ASP A 74 5.29 12.69 0.88
C ASP A 74 4.88 11.47 0.04
N MET A 75 4.51 10.35 0.69
CA MET A 75 4.01 9.11 0.09
C MET A 75 2.51 8.91 0.26
N VAL A 76 1.83 9.77 1.02
CA VAL A 76 0.42 9.58 1.38
C VAL A 76 -0.47 10.47 0.53
N ALA A 77 -1.48 9.87 -0.09
CA ALA A 77 -2.59 10.59 -0.70
C ALA A 77 -3.88 10.37 0.10
N SER A 78 -4.68 11.44 0.22
CA SER A 78 -6.06 11.36 0.71
C SER A 78 -7.01 11.67 -0.47
N PRO A 79 -7.65 10.67 -1.10
CA PRO A 79 -8.47 10.90 -2.28
C PRO A 79 -9.66 11.83 -2.00
N ALA A 80 -9.98 12.74 -2.93
CA ALA A 80 -10.97 13.80 -2.67
C ALA A 80 -12.39 13.25 -2.48
N TRP A 81 -12.74 12.14 -3.14
CA TRP A 81 -14.03 11.48 -2.97
C TRP A 81 -14.27 10.95 -1.54
N THR A 82 -13.21 10.82 -0.73
CA THR A 82 -13.31 10.35 0.67
C THR A 82 -13.70 11.46 1.64
N ALA A 83 -13.66 12.74 1.23
CA ALA A 83 -13.84 13.90 2.10
C ALA A 83 -15.20 13.98 2.82
N LYS A 84 -16.22 13.27 2.31
CA LYS A 84 -17.58 13.22 2.90
C LYS A 84 -17.82 11.98 3.77
N LEU A 85 -16.83 11.08 3.87
CA LEU A 85 -16.97 9.89 4.71
C LEU A 85 -16.86 10.29 6.19
N PRO A 86 -17.58 9.60 7.10
CA PRO A 86 -17.41 9.80 8.54
C PRO A 86 -15.99 9.51 9.04
N GLY A 87 -15.32 8.55 8.40
CA GLY A 87 -13.91 8.21 8.62
C GLY A 87 -13.01 8.78 7.54
N LYS A 88 -11.78 8.27 7.46
CA LYS A 88 -10.76 8.72 6.50
C LYS A 88 -10.13 7.52 5.80
N ILE A 89 -9.78 7.69 4.53
CA ILE A 89 -8.95 6.73 3.80
C ILE A 89 -7.70 7.47 3.32
N ASP A 90 -6.55 7.01 3.81
CA ASP A 90 -5.24 7.40 3.32
C ASP A 90 -4.68 6.26 2.46
N VAL A 91 -4.06 6.61 1.35
CA VAL A 91 -3.53 5.66 0.36
C VAL A 91 -2.05 5.92 0.16
N VAL A 92 -1.25 4.87 0.24
CA VAL A 92 0.16 4.86 -0.12
C VAL A 92 0.31 4.03 -1.39
N PRO A 93 0.49 4.66 -2.56
CA PRO A 93 0.52 3.97 -3.84
C PRO A 93 1.87 3.29 -4.11
N ALA A 94 1.91 2.39 -5.09
CA ALA A 94 3.15 1.74 -5.52
C ALA A 94 4.19 2.76 -6.02
N TYR A 95 3.74 3.85 -6.65
CA TYR A 95 4.56 4.95 -7.17
C TYR A 95 3.87 6.31 -6.96
N GLY A 96 4.68 7.37 -6.93
CA GLY A 96 4.23 8.76 -6.91
C GLY A 96 4.51 9.50 -8.22
N HIS A 97 4.07 10.75 -8.32
CA HIS A 97 4.23 11.55 -9.55
C HIS A 97 5.69 12.00 -9.82
N LYS A 98 6.59 11.85 -8.84
CA LYS A 98 8.05 12.06 -9.02
C LYS A 98 8.84 10.75 -9.10
N THR A 99 8.18 9.60 -9.14
CA THR A 99 8.86 8.32 -9.35
C THR A 99 9.52 8.31 -10.73
N GLN A 100 10.82 8.09 -10.75
CA GLN A 100 11.62 7.93 -11.96
C GLN A 100 12.15 6.50 -12.05
N ASP A 101 12.46 6.05 -13.27
CA ASP A 101 13.07 4.74 -13.53
C ASP A 101 12.36 3.56 -12.84
N TYR A 102 11.01 3.56 -12.87
CA TYR A 102 10.18 2.59 -12.14
C TYR A 102 10.62 1.14 -12.35
N LEU A 103 10.88 0.75 -13.60
CA LEU A 103 11.34 -0.61 -13.92
C LEU A 103 12.69 -0.93 -13.27
N THR A 104 13.64 0.00 -13.27
CA THR A 104 14.94 -0.17 -12.62
C THR A 104 14.78 -0.31 -11.11
N LYS A 105 13.90 0.50 -10.50
CA LYS A 105 13.60 0.40 -9.07
C LYS A 105 12.94 -0.93 -8.74
N LEU A 106 11.94 -1.36 -9.51
CA LEU A 106 11.26 -2.64 -9.36
C LEU A 106 12.26 -3.81 -9.43
N MET A 107 13.18 -3.83 -10.40
CA MET A 107 14.23 -4.85 -10.49
C MET A 107 15.12 -4.89 -9.23
N ARG A 108 15.44 -3.73 -8.65
CA ARG A 108 16.21 -3.66 -7.39
C ARG A 108 15.42 -4.16 -6.19
N VAL A 109 14.10 -3.97 -6.16
CA VAL A 109 13.23 -4.55 -5.12
C VAL A 109 13.23 -6.08 -5.26
N HIS A 110 13.01 -6.61 -6.46
CA HIS A 110 13.04 -8.06 -6.72
C HIS A 110 14.38 -8.72 -6.38
N ALA A 111 15.49 -8.01 -6.60
CA ALA A 111 16.82 -8.50 -6.27
C ALA A 111 17.16 -8.42 -4.77
N ASN A 112 16.30 -7.81 -3.95
CA ASN A 112 16.54 -7.61 -2.52
C ASN A 112 15.85 -8.71 -1.69
N GLU A 113 16.63 -9.64 -1.14
CA GLU A 113 16.12 -10.72 -0.31
C GLU A 113 15.42 -10.23 0.97
N ALA A 114 15.78 -9.04 1.47
CA ALA A 114 15.20 -8.43 2.65
C ALA A 114 14.00 -7.51 2.34
N TRP A 115 13.46 -7.53 1.11
CA TRP A 115 12.39 -6.60 0.72
C TRP A 115 11.16 -6.68 1.63
N ALA A 116 10.78 -7.88 2.07
CA ALA A 116 9.58 -8.10 2.89
C ALA A 116 9.74 -7.48 4.29
N ASP A 117 10.91 -7.66 4.91
CA ASP A 117 11.23 -7.03 6.20
C ASP A 117 11.34 -5.51 6.06
N ARG A 118 11.89 -5.03 4.95
CA ARG A 118 11.94 -3.60 4.66
C ARG A 118 10.56 -3.00 4.43
N PHE A 119 9.68 -3.70 3.73
CA PHE A 119 8.30 -3.27 3.59
C PHE A 119 7.56 -3.29 4.93
N ALA A 120 7.82 -4.27 5.80
CA ALA A 120 7.28 -4.29 7.15
C ALA A 120 7.74 -3.08 7.98
N ASP A 121 9.01 -2.66 7.87
CA ASP A 121 9.52 -1.43 8.49
C ASP A 121 8.80 -0.19 7.96
N LEU A 122 8.66 -0.06 6.63
CA LEU A 122 7.89 1.03 6.01
C LEU A 122 6.46 1.08 6.52
N ALA A 123 5.77 -0.07 6.54
CA ALA A 123 4.42 -0.16 7.04
C ALA A 123 4.37 0.35 8.49
N SER A 124 5.24 -0.15 9.38
CA SER A 124 5.28 0.30 10.78
C SER A 124 5.56 1.80 10.94
N ARG A 125 6.39 2.41 10.09
CA ARG A 125 6.65 3.86 10.07
C ARG A 125 5.44 4.67 9.63
N LEU A 126 4.78 4.26 8.54
CA LEU A 126 3.55 4.89 8.05
C LEU A 126 2.44 4.81 9.10
N GLU A 127 2.32 3.65 9.74
CA GLU A 127 1.34 3.41 10.81
C GLU A 127 1.60 4.31 12.03
N ALA A 128 2.87 4.51 12.41
CA ALA A 128 3.24 5.44 13.49
C ALA A 128 2.94 6.90 13.12
N ALA A 129 3.21 7.31 11.88
CA ALA A 129 3.00 8.67 11.41
C ALA A 129 1.51 9.02 11.22
N ILE A 130 0.75 8.11 10.63
CA ILE A 130 -0.66 8.32 10.23
C ILE A 130 -1.62 7.93 11.36
N CYS A 131 -1.20 7.04 12.26
CA CYS A 131 -1.99 6.50 13.36
C CYS A 131 -3.38 5.97 12.93
N PRO A 132 -3.53 5.14 11.87
CA PRO A 132 -4.84 4.66 11.42
C PRO A 132 -5.40 3.57 12.35
N ASP A 133 -6.71 3.33 12.28
CA ASP A 133 -7.37 2.30 13.09
C ASP A 133 -7.18 0.89 12.46
N VAL A 134 -7.05 0.84 11.13
CA VAL A 134 -6.81 -0.39 10.33
C VAL A 134 -5.88 -0.07 9.16
N THR A 135 -4.91 -0.93 8.91
CA THR A 135 -4.07 -0.94 7.69
C THR A 135 -4.49 -2.10 6.79
N LEU A 136 -4.86 -1.80 5.56
CA LEU A 136 -5.11 -2.77 4.50
C LEU A 136 -3.92 -2.77 3.53
N ILE A 137 -3.34 -3.93 3.27
CA ILE A 137 -2.19 -4.08 2.40
C ILE A 137 -2.63 -4.87 1.16
N ASP A 138 -2.64 -4.21 0.01
CA ASP A 138 -2.86 -4.88 -1.28
C ASP A 138 -1.53 -5.52 -1.72
N GLY A 139 -1.37 -6.80 -1.39
CA GLY A 139 -0.15 -7.56 -1.67
C GLY A 139 -0.01 -7.94 -3.15
N PRO A 140 1.18 -8.33 -3.62
CA PRO A 140 1.31 -8.97 -4.92
C PRO A 140 0.78 -10.40 -4.91
N SER A 141 0.70 -11.02 -6.08
CA SER A 141 0.25 -12.41 -6.22
C SER A 141 1.39 -13.42 -6.09
N GLY A 142 1.05 -14.70 -5.88
CA GLY A 142 1.99 -15.80 -5.95
C GLY A 142 3.03 -15.84 -4.82
N LEU A 143 4.16 -16.52 -5.05
CA LEU A 143 5.21 -16.68 -4.04
C LEU A 143 5.82 -15.36 -3.58
N TRP A 144 5.86 -14.37 -4.48
CA TRP A 144 6.29 -13.03 -4.14
C TRP A 144 5.41 -12.44 -3.04
N GLY A 145 4.08 -12.41 -3.23
CA GLY A 145 3.14 -11.97 -2.19
C GLY A 145 3.18 -12.82 -0.92
N ALA A 146 3.39 -14.13 -1.06
CA ALA A 146 3.50 -15.04 0.08
C ALA A 146 4.69 -14.70 0.99
N SER A 147 5.77 -14.14 0.45
CA SER A 147 6.95 -13.76 1.23
C SER A 147 6.69 -12.61 2.23
N LEU A 148 5.60 -11.86 2.08
CA LEU A 148 5.18 -10.83 3.05
C LEU A 148 4.55 -11.39 4.32
N VAL A 149 3.96 -12.59 4.26
CA VAL A 149 3.24 -13.20 5.38
C VAL A 149 4.08 -13.31 6.66
N PRO A 150 5.32 -13.85 6.65
CA PRO A 150 6.12 -13.97 7.86
C PRO A 150 6.60 -12.62 8.42
N SER A 151 6.80 -11.60 7.58
CA SER A 151 7.38 -10.31 8.00
C SER A 151 6.35 -9.32 8.56
N LEU A 152 5.07 -9.47 8.22
CA LEU A 152 4.07 -8.41 8.46
C LEU A 152 3.29 -8.50 9.79
N ASP A 153 3.33 -9.60 10.55
CA ASP A 153 2.44 -9.82 11.71
C ASP A 153 0.99 -9.38 11.41
N ALA A 154 0.47 -9.81 10.26
CA ALA A 154 -0.82 -9.39 9.72
C ALA A 154 -1.82 -10.54 9.72
N THR A 155 -3.11 -10.20 9.85
CA THR A 155 -4.17 -11.13 9.48
C THR A 155 -4.17 -11.29 7.96
N VAL A 156 -4.05 -12.51 7.45
CA VAL A 156 -4.04 -12.76 6.00
C VAL A 156 -5.45 -13.11 5.53
N TRP A 157 -5.97 -12.35 4.57
CA TRP A 157 -7.20 -12.66 3.85
C TRP A 157 -6.85 -13.22 2.48
N MET A 158 -7.13 -14.51 2.30
CA MET A 158 -6.87 -15.23 1.07
C MET A 158 -8.07 -15.19 0.13
N PHE A 159 -7.80 -15.04 -1.16
CA PHE A 159 -8.76 -15.05 -2.27
C PHE A 159 -8.60 -16.29 -3.15
#